data_AF-A0A0F4PKS9-F1
#
_entry.id   AF-A0A0F4PKS9-F1
#
_cell.length_a   1.000
_cell.length_b   1.000
_cell.length_c   1.000
_cell.angle_alpha   90.00
_cell.angle_beta   90.00
_cell.angle_gamma   90.00
#
_symmetry.space_group_name_H-M   'P 1'
#
loop_
_entity.id
_entity.type
_entity.pdbx_description
1 polymer ?
#
loop_
_entity_poly.entity_id
_entity_poly.type
_entity_poly.pdbx_seq_one_letter_code
_entity_poly.pdbx_strand_id
1 'polypeptide(L)'
;MKKTILALTLSILVTPVSFAANLKDSVPVAKTKLEQFSAKTGVVLIRGFHKIGSAQGLYNTSVNIESKEFTNVTDGTKQYGITIEAFKEDGRYDKEHTSFIDYDEIDSLVKGIEYISKVKPDVTKLEDFQADYKTKGDLKISTFSSGTKVMAAVTSGNIGGVAAYFNIEDLAKVKELILQAKAKIEEIKA
;
A
#
# COMPACT_ATOMS: atom_id res chain seq x y z
N MET A 1 35.10 -79.18 2.93
CA MET A 1 33.87 -78.80 3.66
C MET A 1 33.87 -77.29 3.85
N LYS A 2 32.75 -76.62 3.49
CA LYS A 2 32.34 -75.22 3.82
C LYS A 2 33.23 -74.09 3.24
N LYS A 3 32.94 -73.52 2.06
CA LYS A 3 31.94 -72.47 1.73
C LYS A 3 31.88 -71.32 2.76
N THR A 4 32.42 -70.15 2.39
CA THR A 4 31.92 -68.83 2.81
C THR A 4 32.23 -67.78 1.74
N ILE A 5 31.15 -67.19 1.24
CA ILE A 5 31.03 -66.02 0.34
C ILE A 5 30.69 -64.82 1.24
N LEU A 6 31.09 -63.59 0.87
CA LEU A 6 30.46 -62.26 1.08
C LEU A 6 31.54 -61.20 1.39
N ALA A 7 31.48 -59.94 0.96
CA ALA A 7 30.63 -59.22 0.02
C ALA A 7 31.33 -57.87 -0.22
N LEU A 8 31.39 -57.43 -1.49
CA LEU A 8 31.88 -56.12 -1.87
C LEU A 8 30.70 -55.14 -1.82
N THR A 9 30.58 -54.35 -0.75
CA THR A 9 29.54 -53.33 -0.62
C THR A 9 29.95 -52.06 -1.36
N LEU A 10 29.43 -51.90 -2.57
CA LEU A 10 29.46 -50.64 -3.33
C LEU A 10 28.35 -49.73 -2.79
N SER A 11 28.71 -48.70 -2.02
CA SER A 11 27.74 -47.69 -1.58
C SER A 11 27.41 -46.76 -2.76
N ILE A 12 26.21 -46.90 -3.29
CA ILE A 12 25.66 -45.96 -4.27
C ILE A 12 25.21 -44.73 -3.49
N LEU A 13 25.95 -43.63 -3.66
CA LEU A 13 25.59 -42.31 -3.16
C LEU A 13 24.35 -41.84 -3.95
N VAL A 14 23.15 -42.02 -3.40
CA VAL A 14 21.92 -41.44 -3.94
C VAL A 14 21.90 -39.98 -3.51
N THR A 15 22.38 -39.08 -4.37
CA THR A 15 22.16 -37.65 -4.18
C THR A 15 20.68 -37.36 -4.49
N PRO A 16 19.93 -36.72 -3.57
CA PRO A 16 18.62 -36.23 -3.93
C PRO A 16 18.80 -35.14 -4.99
N VAL A 17 18.27 -35.40 -6.19
CA VAL A 17 18.09 -34.36 -7.20
C VAL A 17 17.04 -33.41 -6.63
N SER A 18 17.49 -32.36 -5.95
CA SER A 18 16.62 -31.25 -5.57
C SER A 18 16.07 -30.65 -6.85
N PHE A 19 14.80 -30.91 -7.15
CA PHE A 19 14.05 -30.15 -8.14
C PHE A 19 13.99 -28.72 -7.63
N ALA A 20 14.88 -27.86 -8.14
CA ALA A 20 14.70 -26.43 -8.03
C ALA A 20 13.37 -26.11 -8.72
N ALA A 21 12.33 -25.88 -7.92
CA ALA A 21 11.09 -25.33 -8.44
C ALA A 21 11.46 -24.04 -9.18
N ASN A 22 11.05 -23.94 -10.45
CA ASN A 22 11.10 -22.69 -11.20
C ASN A 22 10.23 -21.68 -10.45
N LEU A 23 10.82 -20.95 -9.50
CA LEU A 23 10.23 -19.74 -8.95
C LEU A 23 10.22 -18.75 -10.10
N LYS A 24 9.15 -18.77 -10.90
CA LYS A 24 8.86 -17.62 -11.76
C LYS A 24 8.60 -16.47 -10.80
N ASP A 25 9.60 -15.60 -10.63
CA ASP A 25 9.40 -14.31 -10.00
C ASP A 25 8.23 -13.63 -10.74
N SER A 26 7.07 -13.57 -10.07
CA SER A 26 5.92 -12.91 -10.64
C SER A 26 6.22 -11.42 -10.67
N VAL A 27 6.37 -10.85 -11.87
CA VAL A 27 6.53 -9.41 -12.03
C VAL A 27 5.33 -8.72 -11.38
N PRO A 28 5.53 -7.79 -10.43
CA PRO A 28 4.44 -7.06 -9.81
C PRO A 28 3.58 -6.38 -10.88
N VAL A 29 2.28 -6.66 -10.86
CA VAL A 29 1.33 -6.07 -11.81
C VAL A 29 0.93 -4.69 -11.31
N ALA A 30 1.07 -3.67 -12.17
CA ALA A 30 0.59 -2.31 -11.89
C ALA A 30 -0.95 -2.28 -11.79
N LYS A 31 -1.49 -1.88 -10.63
CA LYS A 31 -2.91 -2.02 -10.28
C LYS A 31 -3.73 -0.78 -10.62
N THR A 32 -3.12 0.39 -10.48
CA THR A 32 -3.72 1.70 -10.75
C THR A 32 -3.36 2.20 -12.15
N LYS A 33 -4.17 3.10 -12.70
CA LYS A 33 -3.87 3.77 -13.97
C LYS A 33 -2.58 4.58 -13.85
N LEU A 34 -2.34 5.24 -12.72
CA LEU A 34 -1.10 5.99 -12.48
C LEU A 34 0.15 5.08 -12.50
N GLU A 35 0.07 3.90 -11.89
CA GLU A 35 1.16 2.91 -11.92
C GLU A 35 1.37 2.36 -13.34
N GLN A 36 0.28 1.97 -14.02
CA GLN A 36 0.33 1.47 -15.40
C GLN A 36 0.92 2.51 -16.35
N PHE A 37 0.55 3.77 -16.16
CA PHE A 37 1.09 4.89 -16.91
C PHE A 37 2.57 5.08 -16.64
N SER A 38 2.99 4.99 -15.38
CA SER A 38 4.40 5.12 -14.96
C SER A 38 5.28 3.99 -15.45
N ALA A 39 4.71 2.81 -15.69
CA ALA A 39 5.42 1.62 -16.18
C ALA A 39 5.63 1.62 -17.71
N LYS A 40 5.05 2.56 -18.47
CA LYS A 40 5.25 2.66 -19.92
C LYS A 40 6.73 2.96 -20.25
N THR A 41 7.27 2.21 -21.19
CA THR A 41 8.65 2.36 -21.68
C THR A 41 8.69 2.91 -23.11
N GLY A 42 9.78 3.58 -23.49
CA GLY A 42 9.97 4.08 -24.86
C GLY A 42 9.11 5.30 -25.22
N VAL A 43 8.48 5.94 -24.23
CA VAL A 43 7.69 7.17 -24.37
C VAL A 43 8.19 8.22 -23.38
N VAL A 44 7.99 9.50 -23.70
CA VAL A 44 8.28 10.60 -22.77
C VAL A 44 7.05 10.85 -21.92
N LEU A 45 7.20 10.72 -20.60
CA LEU A 45 6.15 11.00 -19.62
C LEU A 45 6.49 12.28 -18.85
N ILE A 46 5.59 13.26 -18.87
CA ILE A 46 5.65 14.44 -18.01
C ILE A 46 4.87 14.14 -16.74
N ARG A 47 5.46 14.37 -15.57
CA ARG A 47 4.83 14.14 -14.27
C ARG A 47 4.73 15.46 -13.48
N GLY A 48 3.54 16.03 -13.47
CA GLY A 48 3.18 17.12 -12.57
C GLY A 48 2.85 16.60 -11.18
N PHE A 49 3.31 17.32 -10.16
CA PHE A 49 2.99 17.04 -8.76
C PHE A 49 2.75 18.34 -8.01
N HIS A 50 1.81 18.31 -7.08
CA HIS A 50 1.51 19.42 -6.20
C HIS A 50 1.35 18.92 -4.77
N LYS A 51 2.23 19.37 -3.87
CA LYS A 51 2.17 19.02 -2.46
C LYS A 51 0.94 19.69 -1.83
N ILE A 52 0.08 18.89 -1.21
CA ILE A 52 -1.14 19.38 -0.57
C ILE A 52 -0.87 19.63 0.92
N GLY A 53 -0.29 18.65 1.60
CA GLY A 53 0.05 18.79 3.00
C GLY A 53 0.45 17.48 3.65
N SER A 54 0.58 17.54 4.98
CA SER A 54 0.90 16.40 5.81
C SER A 54 -0.04 16.36 7.02
N ALA A 55 -0.48 15.15 7.39
CA ALA A 55 -1.19 14.89 8.62
C ALA A 55 -0.24 14.16 9.59
N GLN A 56 0.13 14.84 10.68
CA GLN A 56 0.93 14.22 11.72
C GLN A 56 0.09 13.20 12.51
N GLY A 57 0.60 11.99 12.62
CA GLY A 57 0.04 10.90 13.40
C GLY A 57 0.78 10.71 14.74
N LEU A 58 0.38 9.65 15.43
CA LEU A 58 0.98 9.17 16.67
C LEU A 58 2.33 8.49 16.39
N TYR A 59 3.13 8.30 17.44
CA TYR A 59 4.36 7.50 17.40
C TYR A 59 5.36 7.92 16.30
N ASN A 60 5.52 9.23 16.10
CA ASN A 60 6.38 9.83 15.06
C ASN A 60 6.07 9.30 13.65
N THR A 61 4.79 9.11 13.36
CA THR A 61 4.31 8.75 12.03
C THR A 61 3.55 9.89 11.39
N SER A 62 3.52 9.96 10.06
CA SER A 62 2.75 10.96 9.33
C SER A 62 2.26 10.43 7.99
N VAL A 63 1.30 11.14 7.41
CA VAL A 63 0.82 10.90 6.05
C VAL A 63 1.02 12.14 5.21
N ASN A 64 1.75 12.03 4.10
CA ASN A 64 1.94 13.10 3.13
C ASN A 64 1.05 12.85 1.90
N ILE A 65 0.39 13.91 1.41
CA ILE A 65 -0.55 13.83 0.29
C ILE A 65 -0.15 14.81 -0.80
N GLU A 66 -0.13 14.30 -2.04
CA GLU A 66 0.14 15.10 -3.24
C GLU A 66 -0.87 14.80 -4.34
N SER A 67 -1.23 15.83 -5.11
CA SER A 67 -1.96 15.68 -6.39
C SER A 67 -0.99 15.37 -7.52
N LYS A 68 -1.41 14.54 -8.48
CA LYS A 68 -0.61 14.09 -9.62
C LYS A 68 -1.34 14.30 -10.93
N GLU A 69 -0.59 14.76 -11.95
CA GLU A 69 -0.97 14.75 -13.36
C GLU A 69 0.15 14.11 -14.17
N PHE A 70 -0.12 13.02 -14.85
CA PHE A 70 0.84 12.39 -15.76
C PHE A 70 0.37 12.56 -17.20
N THR A 71 1.25 13.06 -18.07
CA THR A 71 0.99 13.26 -19.50
C THR A 71 1.96 12.43 -20.33
N ASN A 72 1.46 11.71 -21.33
CA ASN A 72 2.27 11.00 -22.31
C ASN A 72 2.40 11.94 -23.50
N VAL A 73 3.62 12.38 -23.78
CA VAL A 73 3.86 13.39 -24.83
C VAL A 73 3.59 12.82 -26.23
N THR A 74 3.72 11.50 -26.40
CA THR A 74 3.56 10.85 -27.70
C THR A 74 2.11 10.89 -28.21
N ASP A 75 1.13 10.70 -27.32
CA ASP A 75 -0.29 10.60 -27.68
C ASP A 75 -1.18 11.66 -27.00
N GLY A 76 -0.59 12.52 -26.15
CA GLY A 76 -1.30 13.54 -25.38
C GLY A 76 -2.18 13.00 -24.25
N THR A 77 -2.18 11.69 -23.99
CA THR A 77 -3.03 11.09 -22.96
C THR A 77 -2.61 11.57 -21.58
N LYS A 78 -3.61 11.85 -20.73
CA LYS A 78 -3.40 12.30 -19.36
C LYS A 78 -4.03 11.35 -18.35
N GLN A 79 -3.36 11.18 -17.22
CA GLN A 79 -3.88 10.47 -16.04
C GLN A 79 -3.75 11.36 -14.82
N TYR A 80 -4.72 11.24 -13.92
CA TYR A 80 -4.81 12.06 -12.72
C TYR A 80 -5.07 11.18 -11.50
N GLY A 81 -4.62 11.65 -10.35
CA GLY A 81 -4.91 11.03 -9.06
C GLY A 81 -4.05 11.64 -7.97
N ILE A 82 -3.90 10.93 -6.86
CA ILE A 82 -3.12 11.38 -5.72
C ILE A 82 -2.11 10.31 -5.30
N THR A 83 -1.06 10.74 -4.63
CA THR A 83 -0.20 9.84 -3.84
C THR A 83 -0.41 10.07 -2.37
N ILE A 84 -0.43 8.98 -1.61
CA ILE A 84 -0.48 8.99 -0.16
C ILE A 84 0.74 8.23 0.34
N GLU A 85 1.67 8.96 0.96
CA GLU A 85 2.88 8.42 1.55
C GLU A 85 2.70 8.30 3.05
N ALA A 86 2.88 7.09 3.59
CA ALA A 86 2.97 6.89 5.02
C ALA A 86 4.44 6.91 5.42
N PHE A 87 4.76 7.69 6.44
CA PHE A 87 6.11 7.87 6.96
C PHE A 87 6.16 7.48 8.45
N LYS A 88 7.26 6.88 8.86
CA LYS A 88 7.59 6.57 10.26
C LYS A 88 9.05 6.87 10.54
N GLU A 89 9.29 7.73 11.52
CA GLU A 89 10.62 7.94 12.10
C GLU A 89 10.95 6.78 13.06
N ASP A 90 12.03 6.03 12.79
CA ASP A 90 12.42 4.83 13.57
C ASP A 90 13.81 5.00 14.22
N GLY A 91 14.36 6.23 14.21
CA GLY A 91 15.60 6.65 14.89
C GLY A 91 16.92 6.11 14.33
N ARG A 92 16.89 5.01 13.56
CA ARG A 92 18.05 4.48 12.81
C ARG A 92 17.89 4.66 11.30
N TYR A 93 16.73 4.25 10.80
CA TYR A 93 16.34 4.38 9.40
C TYR A 93 14.86 4.71 9.37
N ASP A 94 14.54 5.87 8.82
CA ASP A 94 13.16 6.25 8.57
C ASP A 94 12.56 5.31 7.53
N LYS A 95 11.26 5.04 7.68
CA LYS A 95 10.52 4.17 6.77
C LYS A 95 9.44 4.97 6.11
N GLU A 96 9.36 4.85 4.79
CA GLU A 96 8.29 5.43 4.00
C GLU A 96 7.79 4.44 2.95
N HIS A 97 6.52 4.57 2.61
CA HIS A 97 5.95 3.88 1.47
C HIS A 97 4.85 4.72 0.85
N THR A 98 4.75 4.71 -0.48
CA THR A 98 3.78 5.50 -1.24
C THR A 98 2.77 4.62 -1.97
N SER A 99 1.49 4.96 -1.82
CA SER A 99 0.36 4.32 -2.49
C SER A 99 -0.23 5.29 -3.51
N PHE A 100 -0.62 4.78 -4.67
CA PHE A 100 -1.26 5.55 -5.73
C PHE A 100 -2.78 5.39 -5.67
N ILE A 101 -3.51 6.49 -5.82
CA ILE A 101 -4.97 6.48 -5.87
C ILE A 101 -5.39 7.16 -7.16
N ASP A 102 -6.04 6.42 -8.05
CA ASP A 102 -6.59 6.98 -9.29
C ASP A 102 -7.70 7.99 -8.98
N TYR A 103 -7.87 9.00 -9.84
CA TYR A 103 -8.88 10.04 -9.66
C TYR A 103 -10.30 9.51 -9.43
N ASP A 104 -10.69 8.44 -10.11
CA ASP A 104 -12.02 7.81 -9.97
C ASP A 104 -12.18 6.99 -8.68
N GLU A 105 -11.10 6.73 -7.93
CA GLU A 105 -11.15 6.05 -6.62
C GLU A 105 -11.24 7.02 -5.43
N ILE A 106 -10.96 8.31 -5.62
CA ILE A 106 -10.86 9.30 -4.54
C ILE A 106 -12.18 9.40 -3.74
N ASP A 107 -13.33 9.45 -4.41
CA ASP A 107 -14.63 9.57 -3.72
C ASP A 107 -14.96 8.33 -2.88
N SER A 108 -14.60 7.15 -3.38
CA SER A 108 -14.76 5.90 -2.64
C SER A 108 -13.82 5.86 -1.43
N LEU A 109 -12.59 6.37 -1.56
CA LEU A 109 -11.64 6.48 -0.45
C LEU A 109 -12.15 7.44 0.64
N VAL A 110 -12.67 8.60 0.25
CA VAL A 110 -13.27 9.56 1.20
C VAL A 110 -14.43 8.90 1.97
N LYS A 111 -15.34 8.21 1.27
CA LYS A 111 -16.44 7.46 1.92
C LYS A 111 -15.92 6.34 2.82
N GLY A 112 -14.87 5.65 2.41
CA GLY A 112 -14.21 4.61 3.22
C GLY A 112 -13.69 5.18 4.54
N ILE A 113 -12.99 6.32 4.51
CA ILE A 113 -12.51 7.01 5.71
C ILE A 113 -13.68 7.44 6.60
N GLU A 114 -14.77 7.96 6.03
CA GLU A 114 -15.96 8.36 6.80
C GLU A 114 -16.69 7.19 7.46
N TYR A 115 -16.68 6.02 6.82
CA TYR A 115 -17.24 4.83 7.42
C TYR A 115 -16.35 4.35 8.58
N ILE A 116 -15.04 4.21 8.32
CA ILE A 116 -14.04 3.80 9.32
C ILE A 116 -14.07 4.71 10.54
N SER A 117 -14.15 6.02 10.37
CA SER A 117 -14.13 6.96 11.50
C SER A 117 -15.36 6.90 12.41
N LYS A 118 -16.43 6.23 11.97
CA LYS A 118 -17.68 6.03 12.73
C LYS A 118 -17.78 4.65 13.36
N VAL A 119 -16.82 3.76 13.11
CA VAL A 119 -16.84 2.40 13.67
C VAL A 119 -16.68 2.46 15.19
N LYS A 120 -17.55 1.72 15.88
CA LYS A 120 -17.60 1.64 17.35
C LYS A 120 -17.46 0.19 17.82
N PRO A 121 -17.07 -0.03 19.09
CA PRO A 121 -16.90 -1.38 19.62
C PRO A 121 -18.14 -2.28 19.57
N ASP A 122 -19.33 -1.70 19.54
CA ASP A 122 -20.61 -2.41 19.49
C ASP A 122 -21.03 -2.84 18.06
N VAL A 123 -20.18 -2.61 17.05
CA VAL A 123 -20.42 -3.06 15.67
C VAL A 123 -20.51 -4.59 15.56
N THR A 124 -19.92 -5.31 16.52
CA THR A 124 -19.99 -6.76 16.64
C THR A 124 -20.08 -7.18 18.11
N LYS A 125 -20.55 -8.41 18.35
CA LYS A 125 -20.61 -9.02 19.70
C LYS A 125 -19.30 -9.70 20.12
N LEU A 126 -18.32 -9.77 19.21
CA LEU A 126 -17.01 -10.36 19.47
C LEU A 126 -16.12 -9.33 20.19
N GLU A 127 -15.24 -9.83 21.06
CA GLU A 127 -14.35 -9.00 21.90
C GLU A 127 -13.39 -8.14 21.06
N ASP A 128 -12.84 -8.74 19.99
CA ASP A 128 -11.92 -8.08 19.07
C ASP A 128 -12.54 -7.94 17.68
N PHE A 129 -12.29 -6.80 17.04
CA PHE A 129 -12.70 -6.54 15.67
C PHE A 129 -11.76 -5.58 14.95
N GLN A 130 -11.78 -5.68 13.62
CA GLN A 130 -11.07 -4.78 12.72
C GLN A 130 -11.98 -4.49 11.53
N ALA A 131 -12.02 -3.22 11.12
CA ALA A 131 -12.64 -2.78 9.89
C ALA A 131 -11.55 -2.25 8.95
N ASP A 132 -11.53 -2.73 7.72
CA ASP A 132 -10.55 -2.38 6.70
C ASP A 132 -11.24 -1.79 5.47
N TYR A 133 -10.72 -0.66 4.98
CA TYR A 133 -10.94 -0.17 3.63
C TYR A 133 -9.62 -0.23 2.85
N LYS A 134 -9.65 -0.76 1.62
CA LYS A 134 -8.46 -0.94 0.76
C LYS A 134 -8.67 -0.33 -0.61
N THR A 135 -7.64 0.30 -1.16
CA THR A 135 -7.61 0.79 -2.54
C THR A 135 -6.85 -0.16 -3.45
N LYS A 136 -6.89 0.07 -4.77
CA LYS A 136 -6.11 -0.73 -5.72
C LYS A 136 -4.60 -0.55 -5.54
N GLY A 137 -4.13 0.67 -5.24
CA GLY A 137 -2.71 0.98 -5.06
C GLY A 137 -2.15 0.63 -3.67
N ASP A 138 -2.68 -0.41 -3.04
CA ASP A 138 -2.22 -0.95 -1.75
C ASP A 138 -2.23 0.04 -0.57
N LEU A 139 -3.11 1.05 -0.60
CA LEU A 139 -3.46 1.83 0.59
C LEU A 139 -4.50 1.07 1.41
N LYS A 140 -4.32 1.02 2.73
CA LYS A 140 -5.28 0.47 3.69
C LYS A 140 -5.58 1.47 4.79
N ILE A 141 -6.87 1.71 5.03
CA ILE A 141 -7.36 2.41 6.23
C ILE A 141 -7.99 1.36 7.12
N SER A 142 -7.43 1.16 8.31
CA SER A 142 -7.87 0.08 9.22
C SER A 142 -8.13 0.58 10.62
N THR A 143 -9.17 0.09 11.28
CA THR A 143 -9.30 0.22 12.73
C THR A 143 -8.44 -0.82 13.43
N PHE A 144 -8.03 -0.50 14.65
CA PHE A 144 -7.52 -1.47 15.61
C PHE A 144 -7.89 -1.04 17.02
N SER A 145 -8.07 -2.00 17.91
CA SER A 145 -8.33 -1.77 19.32
C SER A 145 -7.02 -1.65 20.10
N SER A 146 -7.01 -0.77 21.09
CA SER A 146 -5.98 -0.72 22.13
C SER A 146 -6.71 -0.56 23.46
N GLY A 147 -7.03 -1.70 24.10
CA GLY A 147 -7.96 -1.73 25.23
C GLY A 147 -9.36 -1.29 24.80
N THR A 148 -9.94 -0.30 25.48
CA THR A 148 -11.28 0.22 25.16
C THR A 148 -11.29 1.27 24.05
N LYS A 149 -10.11 1.71 23.58
CA LYS A 149 -10.00 2.76 22.56
C LYS A 149 -9.88 2.14 21.17
N VAL A 150 -10.73 2.60 20.25
CA VAL A 150 -10.59 2.33 18.81
C VAL A 150 -9.68 3.40 18.22
N MET A 151 -8.62 2.95 17.55
CA MET A 151 -7.68 3.80 16.83
C MET A 151 -7.69 3.43 15.35
N ALA A 152 -7.03 4.25 14.54
CA ALA A 152 -6.94 4.05 13.11
C ALA A 152 -5.50 4.01 12.63
N ALA A 153 -5.25 3.26 11.56
CA ALA A 153 -3.99 3.27 10.84
C ALA A 153 -4.24 3.54 9.36
N VAL A 154 -3.40 4.40 8.78
CA VAL A 154 -3.27 4.61 7.34
C VAL A 154 -1.99 3.89 6.92
N THR A 155 -2.13 2.75 6.27
CA THR A 155 -1.00 1.94 5.81
C THR A 155 -0.83 2.09 4.31
N SER A 156 0.40 2.33 3.88
CA SER A 156 0.78 2.38 2.48
C SER A 156 1.66 1.19 2.14
N GLY A 157 1.33 0.48 1.06
CA GLY A 157 2.08 -0.67 0.57
C GLY A 157 1.63 -2.01 1.12
N ASN A 158 2.00 -3.06 0.39
CA ASN A 158 1.73 -4.45 0.76
C ASN A 158 2.99 -5.14 1.33
N ILE A 159 4.07 -5.19 0.54
CA ILE A 159 5.36 -5.72 0.98
C ILE A 159 6.18 -4.56 1.55
N GLY A 160 6.65 -4.69 2.80
CA GLY A 160 7.39 -3.61 3.48
C GLY A 160 6.55 -2.36 3.75
N GLY A 161 5.22 -2.51 3.83
CA GLY A 161 4.31 -1.40 4.02
C GLY A 161 4.58 -0.62 5.31
N VAL A 162 4.28 0.67 5.27
CA VAL A 162 4.47 1.61 6.38
C VAL A 162 3.11 2.08 6.86
N ALA A 163 2.91 2.06 8.17
CA ALA A 163 1.67 2.48 8.82
C ALA A 163 1.90 3.78 9.58
N ALA A 164 1.01 4.75 9.34
CA ALA A 164 0.84 5.91 10.19
C ALA A 164 -0.39 5.75 11.07
N TYR A 165 -0.25 6.03 12.36
CA TYR A 165 -1.26 5.75 13.37
C TYR A 165 -1.95 7.04 13.82
N PHE A 166 -3.26 6.97 14.07
CA PHE A 166 -4.07 8.14 14.40
C PHE A 166 -5.08 7.78 15.50
N ASN A 167 -5.45 8.78 16.31
CA ASN A 167 -6.75 8.71 16.96
C ASN A 167 -7.83 8.71 15.88
N ILE A 168 -8.95 8.02 16.13
CA ILE A 168 -9.98 7.85 15.09
C ILE A 168 -10.55 9.19 14.61
N GLU A 169 -10.63 10.19 15.49
CA GLU A 169 -11.04 11.56 15.21
C GLU A 169 -10.05 12.32 14.30
N ASP A 170 -8.75 12.01 14.38
CA ASP A 170 -7.71 12.67 13.59
C ASP A 170 -7.72 12.22 12.11
N LEU A 171 -8.43 11.13 11.77
CA LEU A 171 -8.67 10.75 10.36
C LEU A 171 -9.41 11.84 9.58
N ALA A 172 -10.13 12.74 10.26
CA ALA A 172 -10.77 13.89 9.61
C ALA A 172 -9.76 14.77 8.88
N LYS A 173 -8.54 14.94 9.42
CA LYS A 173 -7.46 15.73 8.79
C LYS A 173 -6.96 15.07 7.50
N VAL A 174 -6.77 13.75 7.53
CA VAL A 174 -6.38 12.98 6.34
C VAL A 174 -7.44 13.11 5.26
N LYS A 175 -8.73 12.99 5.63
CA LYS A 175 -9.86 13.16 4.72
C LYS A 175 -9.88 14.55 4.09
N GLU A 176 -9.66 15.60 4.88
CA GLU A 176 -9.64 16.98 4.41
C GLU A 176 -8.53 17.22 3.38
N LEU A 177 -7.32 16.73 3.65
CA LEU A 177 -6.21 16.82 2.70
C LEU A 177 -6.50 16.07 1.39
N ILE A 178 -7.17 14.91 1.45
CA ILE A 178 -7.60 14.17 0.24
C ILE A 178 -8.62 14.98 -0.56
N LEU A 179 -9.57 15.65 0.10
CA LEU A 179 -10.55 16.50 -0.56
C LEU A 179 -9.89 17.73 -1.21
N GLN A 180 -8.93 18.37 -0.52
CA GLN A 180 -8.14 19.46 -1.09
C GLN A 180 -7.33 18.99 -2.30
N ALA A 181 -6.74 17.79 -2.23
CA ALA A 181 -6.01 17.18 -3.34
C ALA A 181 -6.92 16.95 -4.56
N LYS A 182 -8.14 16.47 -4.33
CA LYS A 182 -9.16 16.30 -5.37
C LYS A 182 -9.53 17.63 -6.01
N ALA A 183 -9.85 18.64 -5.20
CA ALA A 183 -10.19 19.98 -5.68
C ALA A 183 -9.06 20.58 -6.53
N LYS A 184 -7.79 20.36 -6.14
CA LYS A 184 -6.65 20.82 -6.95
C LYS A 184 -6.58 20.13 -8.31
N ILE A 185 -6.92 18.85 -8.38
CA ILE A 185 -7.00 18.11 -9.64
C ILE A 185 -8.15 18.63 -10.50
N GLU A 186 -9.31 18.92 -9.90
CA GLU A 186 -10.47 19.48 -10.60
C GLU A 186 -10.16 20.85 -11.22
N GLU A 187 -9.39 21.69 -10.53
CA GLU A 187 -8.94 22.99 -11.04
C GLU A 187 -8.09 22.88 -12.31
N ILE A 188 -7.20 21.88 -12.38
CA ILE A 188 -6.25 21.71 -13.51
C ILE A 188 -6.78 20.81 -14.63
N LYS A 189 -7.87 20.07 -14.39
CA LYS A 189 -8.57 19.29 -15.41
C LYS A 189 -9.51 20.13 -16.26
N ALA A 190 -9.85 21.33 -15.79
CA ALA A 190 -10.75 22.28 -16.43
C ALA A 190 -10.17 22.87 -17.73
#